data_AF-A0A7V1LSB0-F1
#
_entry.id   AF-A0A7V1LSB0-F1
#
_cell.length_a   1.000
_cell.length_b   1.000
_cell.length_c   1.000
_cell.angle_alpha   90.00
_cell.angle_beta   90.00
_cell.angle_gamma   90.00
#
_symmetry.space_group_name_H-M   'P 1'
#
loop_
_entity.id
_entity.type
_entity.pdbx_description
1 polymer ?
#
loop_
_entity_poly.entity_id
_entity_poly.type
_entity_poly.pdbx_seq_one_letter_code
_entity_poly.pdbx_strand_id
1 'polypeptide(L)'
;MQEQKTDCRKIQYKKVTFEHKLFVIAQITNGQISVNYAAKKYGISKSSINYWIKKYATLAQNIKQMSKDNEIKKLKEKIEELEFVKDFQQDIIADMEIITGTNLSKKYLPKTLAKEIAKKKVNRLK
;
A
#
# COMPACT_ATOMS: atom_id res chain seq x y z
N MET A 1 -43.39 22.76 18.12
CA MET A 1 -43.07 22.26 16.77
C MET A 1 -42.70 20.80 16.90
N GLN A 2 -43.56 19.89 16.42
CA GLN A 2 -43.25 18.46 16.41
C GLN A 2 -42.37 18.19 15.19
N GLU A 3 -41.12 17.82 15.42
CA GLU A 3 -40.21 17.40 14.36
C GLU A 3 -40.73 16.09 13.74
N GLN A 4 -41.18 16.16 12.48
CA GLN A 4 -41.58 14.99 11.73
C GLN A 4 -40.33 14.16 11.40
N LYS A 5 -40.20 13.01 12.06
CA LYS A 5 -39.21 11.98 11.72
C LYS A 5 -39.42 11.59 10.24
N THR A 6 -38.45 11.92 9.39
CA THR A 6 -38.44 11.50 7.99
C THR A 6 -38.36 9.98 7.95
N ASP A 7 -39.35 9.35 7.33
CA ASP A 7 -39.42 7.89 7.21
C ASP A 7 -38.20 7.38 6.44
N CYS A 8 -37.43 6.48 7.05
CA CYS A 8 -36.26 5.88 6.44
C CYS A 8 -36.72 5.06 5.22
N ARG A 9 -36.41 5.51 3.99
CA ARG A 9 -36.77 4.77 2.77
C ARG A 9 -36.31 3.32 2.88
N LYS A 10 -37.25 2.38 2.85
CA LYS A 10 -36.97 0.94 2.83
C LYS A 10 -36.16 0.63 1.56
N ILE A 11 -34.91 0.21 1.74
CA ILE A 11 -34.06 -0.22 0.63
C ILE A 11 -34.70 -1.46 0.02
N GLN A 12 -35.10 -1.38 -1.24
CA GLN A 12 -35.68 -2.50 -1.96
C GLN A 12 -34.64 -3.61 -2.11
N TYR A 13 -34.97 -4.82 -1.65
CA TYR A 13 -34.06 -5.96 -1.72
C TYR A 13 -33.77 -6.32 -3.18
N LYS A 14 -32.54 -6.07 -3.63
CA LYS A 14 -32.06 -6.53 -4.93
C LYS A 14 -31.36 -7.88 -4.75
N LYS A 15 -31.96 -8.93 -5.31
CA LYS A 15 -31.40 -10.29 -5.23
C LYS A 15 -30.12 -10.35 -6.07
N VAL A 16 -28.99 -10.57 -5.41
CA VAL A 16 -27.69 -10.76 -6.06
C VAL A 16 -27.54 -12.21 -6.50
N THR A 17 -27.23 -12.43 -7.78
CA THR A 17 -27.01 -13.77 -8.36
C THR A 17 -25.75 -14.42 -7.77
N PHE A 18 -25.71 -15.75 -7.75
CA PHE A 18 -24.55 -16.49 -7.21
C PHE A 18 -23.27 -16.20 -8.01
N GLU A 19 -23.38 -16.15 -9.34
CA GLU A 19 -22.28 -15.80 -10.24
C GLU A 19 -21.68 -14.43 -9.92
N HIS A 20 -22.53 -13.42 -9.65
CA HIS A 20 -22.05 -12.09 -9.27
C HIS A 20 -21.26 -12.11 -7.95
N LYS A 21 -21.66 -12.97 -6.99
CA LYS A 21 -20.90 -13.14 -5.73
C LYS A 21 -19.51 -13.71 -6.01
N LEU A 22 -19.41 -14.73 -6.85
CA LEU A 22 -18.13 -15.33 -7.24
C LEU A 22 -17.23 -14.32 -7.98
N PHE A 23 -17.81 -13.54 -8.89
CA PHE A 23 -17.10 -12.47 -9.59
C PHE A 23 -16.50 -11.45 -8.62
N VAL A 24 -17.30 -10.97 -7.66
CA VAL A 24 -16.82 -10.01 -6.64
C VAL A 24 -15.73 -10.63 -5.77
N ILE A 25 -15.86 -11.88 -5.33
CA ILE A 25 -14.83 -12.59 -4.55
C ILE A 25 -13.53 -12.73 -5.35
N ALA A 26 -13.61 -13.12 -6.62
CA ALA A 26 -12.44 -13.30 -7.47
C ALA A 26 -11.65 -11.99 -7.65
N GLN A 27 -12.34 -10.87 -7.84
CA GLN A 27 -11.69 -9.56 -7.97
C GLN A 27 -10.99 -9.15 -6.66
N ILE A 28 -11.60 -9.45 -5.50
CA ILE A 28 -11.03 -9.12 -4.18
C ILE A 28 -9.83 -10.00 -3.86
N THR A 29 -9.95 -11.32 -4.00
CA THR A 29 -8.88 -12.29 -3.69
C THR A 29 -7.69 -12.16 -4.64
N ASN A 30 -7.93 -11.73 -5.88
CA ASN A 30 -6.86 -11.35 -6.81
C ASN A 30 -6.22 -9.99 -6.49
N GLY A 31 -6.77 -9.20 -5.55
CA GLY A 31 -6.22 -7.91 -5.13
C GLY A 31 -6.51 -6.76 -6.10
N GLN A 32 -7.42 -6.95 -7.07
CA GLN A 32 -7.77 -5.90 -8.04
C GLN A 32 -8.60 -4.79 -7.40
N ILE A 33 -9.45 -5.15 -6.44
CA ILE A 33 -10.27 -4.21 -5.68
C ILE A 33 -10.27 -4.57 -4.20
N SER A 34 -10.35 -3.56 -3.34
CA SER A 34 -10.57 -3.79 -1.90
C SER A 34 -12.04 -4.08 -1.61
N VAL A 35 -12.32 -4.74 -0.47
CA VAL A 35 -13.70 -4.95 0.04
C VAL A 35 -14.44 -3.61 0.18
N ASN A 36 -13.74 -2.57 0.63
CA ASN A 36 -14.29 -1.22 0.78
C ASN A 36 -14.72 -0.63 -0.56
N TYR A 37 -13.88 -0.78 -1.58
CA TYR A 37 -14.19 -0.29 -2.92
C TYR A 37 -15.31 -1.11 -3.57
N ALA A 38 -15.28 -2.44 -3.43
CA ALA A 38 -16.35 -3.32 -3.91
C ALA A 38 -17.71 -2.98 -3.29
N ALA A 39 -17.74 -2.70 -1.97
CA ALA A 39 -18.95 -2.31 -1.28
C ALA A 39 -19.58 -1.02 -1.85
N LYS A 40 -18.74 0.00 -2.11
CA LYS A 40 -19.18 1.24 -2.75
C LYS A 40 -19.61 1.03 -4.20
N LYS A 41 -18.82 0.27 -4.98
CA LYS A 41 -19.02 0.06 -6.41
C LYS A 41 -20.31 -0.71 -6.72
N TYR A 42 -20.60 -1.76 -5.94
CA TYR A 42 -21.74 -2.64 -6.19
C TYR A 42 -22.95 -2.36 -5.28
N GLY A 43 -22.84 -1.40 -4.35
CA GLY A 43 -23.90 -1.06 -3.40
C GLY A 43 -24.19 -2.20 -2.41
N ILE A 44 -23.18 -2.99 -2.07
CA ILE A 44 -23.31 -4.17 -1.20
C ILE A 44 -22.61 -3.86 0.13
N SER A 45 -23.20 -4.26 1.25
CA SER A 45 -22.56 -4.07 2.55
C SER A 45 -21.25 -4.87 2.64
N LYS A 46 -20.23 -4.29 3.30
CA LYS A 46 -18.95 -4.98 3.54
C LYS A 46 -19.13 -6.31 4.27
N SER A 47 -20.08 -6.37 5.20
CA SER A 47 -20.43 -7.59 5.94
C SER A 47 -20.94 -8.70 5.02
N SER A 48 -21.78 -8.38 4.03
CA SER A 48 -22.26 -9.35 3.04
C SER A 48 -21.11 -9.89 2.19
N ILE A 49 -20.20 -9.01 1.75
CA ILE A 49 -19.03 -9.39 0.97
C ILE A 49 -18.12 -10.31 1.79
N ASN A 50 -17.82 -9.95 3.04
CA ASN A 50 -17.00 -10.77 3.94
C ASN A 50 -17.64 -12.13 4.20
N TYR A 51 -18.97 -12.19 4.36
CA TYR A 51 -19.70 -13.44 4.48
C TYR A 51 -19.55 -14.30 3.22
N TRP A 52 -19.64 -13.69 2.03
CA TRP A 52 -19.44 -14.41 0.77
C TRP A 52 -18.02 -14.94 0.61
N ILE A 53 -17.00 -14.16 0.98
CA ILE A 53 -15.61 -14.62 0.98
C ILE A 53 -15.48 -15.81 1.93
N LYS A 54 -15.97 -15.72 3.16
CA LYS A 54 -15.89 -16.81 4.15
C LYS A 54 -16.60 -18.09 3.66
N LYS A 55 -17.72 -17.94 2.97
CA LYS A 55 -18.59 -19.08 2.58
C LYS A 55 -18.26 -19.68 1.21
N TYR A 56 -17.81 -18.87 0.27
CA TYR A 56 -17.69 -19.27 -1.14
C TYR A 56 -16.27 -19.10 -1.72
N ALA A 57 -15.33 -18.49 -0.99
CA ALA A 57 -13.94 -18.43 -1.46
C ALA A 57 -13.30 -19.82 -1.43
N THR A 58 -12.57 -20.16 -2.48
CA THR A 58 -11.85 -21.43 -2.59
C THR A 58 -10.59 -21.41 -1.73
N LEU A 59 -10.16 -22.57 -1.23
CA LEU A 59 -8.90 -22.72 -0.49
C LEU A 59 -7.70 -22.09 -1.23
N ALA A 60 -7.59 -22.33 -2.54
CA ALA A 60 -6.55 -21.74 -3.39
C ALA A 60 -6.58 -20.20 -3.42
N GLN A 61 -7.76 -19.59 -3.39
CA GLN A 61 -7.92 -18.13 -3.36
C GLN A 61 -7.45 -17.55 -2.02
N ASN A 62 -7.74 -18.23 -0.90
CA ASN A 62 -7.28 -17.84 0.42
C ASN A 62 -5.75 -17.94 0.55
N ILE A 63 -5.15 -19.04 0.08
CA ILE A 63 -3.70 -19.23 0.07
C ILE A 63 -3.02 -18.13 -0.77
N LYS A 64 -3.55 -17.83 -1.96
CA LYS A 64 -3.02 -16.77 -2.84
C LYS A 64 -3.06 -15.40 -2.19
N GLN A 65 -4.12 -15.09 -1.43
CA GLN A 65 -4.22 -13.82 -0.72
C GLN A 65 -3.15 -13.71 0.38
N MET A 66 -3.02 -14.73 1.24
CA MET A 66 -1.98 -14.76 2.29
C MET A 66 -0.56 -14.68 1.73
N SER A 67 -0.30 -15.34 0.59
CA SER A 67 1.02 -15.31 -0.05
C SER A 67 1.43 -13.89 -0.44
N LYS A 68 0.50 -13.08 -0.95
CA LYS A 68 0.77 -11.68 -1.31
C LYS A 68 1.02 -10.83 -0.09
N ASP A 69 0.27 -11.01 0.99
CA ASP A 69 0.47 -10.26 2.23
C ASP A 69 1.87 -10.51 2.81
N ASN A 70 2.34 -11.77 2.75
CA ASN A 70 3.70 -12.14 3.15
C ASN A 70 4.77 -11.50 2.25
N GLU A 71 4.55 -11.47 0.93
CA GLU A 71 5.47 -10.85 -0.01
C GLU A 71 5.55 -9.33 0.20
N ILE A 72 4.41 -8.66 0.42
CA ILE A 72 4.36 -7.24 0.76
C ILE A 72 5.14 -6.96 2.04
N LYS A 73 5.03 -7.83 3.06
CA LYS A 73 5.79 -7.69 4.31
C LYS A 73 7.30 -7.77 4.04
N LYS A 74 7.75 -8.79 3.30
CA LYS A 74 9.18 -8.95 2.95
C LYS A 74 9.72 -7.77 2.14
N LEU A 75 8.94 -7.26 1.18
CA LEU A 75 9.35 -6.11 0.37
C LEU A 75 9.49 -4.84 1.22
N LYS A 76 8.60 -4.62 2.20
CA LYS A 76 8.69 -3.48 3.12
C LYS A 76 9.93 -3.55 4.01
N GLU A 77 10.17 -4.71 4.61
CA GLU A 77 11.39 -4.96 5.41
C GLU A 77 12.64 -4.72 4.56
N LYS A 78 12.63 -5.17 3.30
CA LYS A 78 13.77 -4.94 2.40
C LYS A 78 13.98 -3.47 2.04
N ILE A 79 12.91 -2.71 1.85
CA ILE A 79 12.99 -1.26 1.59
C ILE A 79 13.61 -0.56 2.81
N GLU A 80 13.17 -0.86 4.02
CA GLU A 80 13.69 -0.27 5.25
C GLU A 80 15.19 -0.55 5.43
N GLU A 81 15.62 -1.80 5.21
CA GLU A 81 17.04 -2.17 5.21
C GLU A 81 17.85 -1.35 4.19
N LEU A 82 17.34 -1.23 2.96
CA LEU A 82 18.01 -0.50 1.88
C LEU A 82 18.07 1.00 2.15
N GLU A 83 17.03 1.58 2.76
CA GLU A 83 17.01 2.98 3.17
C GLU A 83 18.06 3.26 4.25
N PHE A 84 18.22 2.37 5.22
CA PHE A 84 19.28 2.48 6.23
C PHE A 84 20.68 2.40 5.60
N VAL A 85 20.92 1.39 4.76
CA VAL A 85 22.22 1.23 4.08
C VAL A 85 22.53 2.45 3.21
N LYS A 86 21.54 2.98 2.49
CA LYS A 86 21.68 4.19 1.68
C LYS A 86 22.06 5.38 2.55
N ASP A 87 21.38 5.61 3.67
CA ASP A 87 21.65 6.76 4.54
C ASP A 87 23.07 6.72 5.11
N PHE A 88 23.50 5.53 5.56
CA PHE A 88 24.85 5.26 6.03
C PHE A 88 25.91 5.46 4.94
N GLN A 89 25.68 4.96 3.72
CA GLN A 89 26.58 5.19 2.59
C GLN A 89 26.71 6.67 2.25
N GLN A 90 25.61 7.44 2.30
CA GLN A 90 25.66 8.89 2.07
C GLN A 90 26.48 9.62 3.12
N ASP A 91 26.43 9.16 4.37
CA ASP A 91 27.26 9.71 5.45
C ASP A 91 28.75 9.49 5.19
N ILE A 92 29.12 8.26 4.86
CA ILE A 92 30.51 7.93 4.49
C ILE A 92 30.97 8.75 3.28
N ILE A 93 30.14 8.87 2.24
CA ILE A 93 30.48 9.65 1.04
C ILE A 93 30.68 11.13 1.41
N ALA A 94 29.81 11.70 2.25
CA ALA A 94 29.96 13.08 2.69
C ALA A 94 31.29 13.31 3.42
N ASP A 95 31.64 12.42 4.36
CA ASP A 95 32.91 12.50 5.10
C ASP A 95 34.12 12.32 4.18
N MET A 96 34.08 11.33 3.30
CA MET A 96 35.14 11.06 2.32
C MET A 96 35.36 12.24 1.37
N GLU A 97 34.29 12.86 0.87
CA GLU A 97 34.38 14.03 0.00
C GLU A 97 34.92 15.26 0.74
N ILE A 98 34.62 15.42 2.03
CA ILE A 98 35.20 16.50 2.86
C ILE A 98 36.70 16.28 3.00
N ILE A 99 37.14 15.06 3.34
CA ILE A 99 38.55 14.71 3.54
C ILE A 99 39.36 14.88 2.25
N THR A 100 38.83 14.39 1.13
CA THR A 100 39.54 14.37 -0.15
C THR A 100 39.39 15.67 -0.95
N GLY A 101 38.44 16.53 -0.58
CA GLY A 101 38.08 17.73 -1.34
C GLY A 101 37.40 17.45 -2.69
N THR A 102 37.01 16.20 -2.94
CA THR A 102 36.37 15.79 -4.21
C THR A 102 34.84 15.95 -4.14
N ASN A 103 34.19 16.06 -5.31
CA ASN A 103 32.72 16.16 -5.42
C ASN A 103 32.19 15.12 -6.41
N LEU A 104 32.50 13.85 -6.15
CA LEU A 104 32.17 12.71 -7.01
C LEU A 104 30.66 12.48 -7.08
N SER A 105 29.96 12.64 -5.96
CA SER A 105 28.51 12.53 -5.83
C SER A 105 27.78 13.41 -6.84
N LYS A 106 28.22 14.67 -7.02
CA LYS A 106 27.63 15.61 -7.98
C LYS A 106 27.81 15.19 -9.44
N LYS A 107 28.87 14.44 -9.75
CA LYS A 107 29.21 14.01 -11.11
C LYS A 107 28.51 12.70 -11.49
N TYR A 108 28.44 11.74 -10.57
CA TYR A 108 28.01 10.37 -10.89
C TYR A 108 26.63 10.00 -10.36
N LEU A 109 26.09 10.70 -9.37
CA LEU A 109 24.79 10.37 -8.80
C LEU A 109 23.64 11.19 -9.39
N PRO A 110 22.42 10.65 -9.40
CA PRO A 110 21.21 11.40 -9.70
C PRO A 110 21.11 12.69 -8.89
N LYS A 111 20.51 13.73 -9.50
CA LYS A 111 20.38 15.08 -8.90
C LYS A 111 19.77 15.07 -7.50
N THR A 112 18.85 14.14 -7.21
CA THR A 112 18.22 13.99 -5.90
C THR A 112 19.24 13.54 -4.85
N LEU A 113 19.94 12.43 -5.09
CA LEU A 113 20.94 11.86 -4.18
C LEU A 113 22.14 12.79 -3.98
N ALA A 114 22.60 13.44 -5.05
CA ALA A 114 23.69 14.42 -4.95
C ALA A 114 23.32 15.61 -4.04
N LYS A 115 22.07 16.08 -4.08
CA LYS A 115 21.58 17.14 -3.19
C LYS A 115 21.49 16.68 -1.73
N GLU A 116 21.04 15.45 -1.49
CA GLU A 116 20.98 14.86 -0.14
C GLU A 116 22.38 14.80 0.49
N ILE A 117 23.38 14.31 -0.26
CA ILE A 117 24.78 14.25 0.19
C ILE A 117 25.35 15.65 0.41
N ALA A 118 25.11 16.60 -0.50
CA ALA A 118 25.57 17.97 -0.32
C ALA A 118 25.01 18.62 0.96
N LYS A 119 23.73 18.36 1.30
CA LYS A 119 23.12 18.81 2.56
C LYS A 119 23.80 18.15 3.76
N LYS A 120 24.07 16.85 3.71
CA LYS A 120 24.80 16.10 4.74
C LYS A 120 26.21 16.66 4.96
N LYS A 121 26.92 17.07 3.90
CA LYS A 121 28.24 17.75 3.99
C LYS A 121 28.15 19.09 4.69
N VAL A 122 27.21 19.95 4.28
CA VAL A 122 27.02 21.28 4.90
C VAL A 122 26.73 21.15 6.39
N ASN A 123 25.91 20.17 6.79
CA ASN A 123 25.58 19.96 8.20
C ASN A 123 26.77 19.52 9.07
N ARG A 124 27.80 18.88 8.48
CA ARG A 124 29.02 18.43 9.19
C ARG A 124 30.07 19.51 9.36
N LEU A 125 30.02 20.53 8.50
CA LEU A 125 30.93 21.68 8.51
C LEU A 125 30.39 22.85 9.34
N LYS A 126 29.17 22.71 9.88
CA LYS A 126 28.59 23.62 10.87
C LYS A 126 28.99 23.19 12.26
#